data_AF-N6X704-F1
#
_entry.id   AF-N6X704-F1
#
_cell.length_a   1.000
_cell.length_b   1.000
_cell.length_c   1.000
_cell.angle_alpha   90.00
_cell.angle_beta   90.00
_cell.angle_gamma   90.00
#
_symmetry.space_group_name_H-M   'P 1'
#
loop_
_entity.id
_entity.type
_entity.pdbx_description
1 polymer ?
#
loop_
_entity_poly.entity_id
_entity_poly.type
_entity_poly.pdbx_seq_one_letter_code
_entity_poly.pdbx_strand_id
1 'polypeptide(L)'
;MLRRWAGCSRKVWNLALAEQQARRERGAKYAGYVTMAKWVTAWRKATETAYLAEVPVHVLQNVVRALDGAFQRFFTKEGGYPKFKRRGDPIGLRETDVKCFS
;
A
#
# COMPACT_ATOMS: atom_id res chain seq x y z
N MET A 1 -6.70 16.68 -8.58
CA MET A 1 -5.66 16.19 -7.65
C MET A 1 -5.99 14.82 -7.05
N LEU A 2 -7.13 14.68 -6.36
CA LEU A 2 -7.51 13.45 -5.61
C LEU A 2 -7.63 12.17 -6.47
N ARG A 3 -8.10 12.27 -7.72
CA ARG A 3 -8.25 11.09 -8.61
C ARG A 3 -6.92 10.43 -8.98
N ARG A 4 -5.84 11.21 -9.14
CA ARG A 4 -4.49 10.70 -9.47
C ARG A 4 -3.88 10.00 -8.27
N TRP A 5 -4.11 10.53 -7.07
CA TRP A 5 -3.67 9.92 -5.81
C TRP A 5 -4.37 8.61 -5.52
N ALA A 6 -5.71 8.54 -5.72
CA ALA A 6 -6.45 7.29 -5.59
C ALA A 6 -5.92 6.19 -6.53
N GLY A 7 -5.55 6.54 -7.76
CA GLY A 7 -4.93 5.63 -8.72
C GLY A 7 -3.58 5.08 -8.26
N CYS A 8 -2.70 5.97 -7.77
CA CYS A 8 -1.37 5.62 -7.25
C CYS A 8 -1.47 4.76 -5.99
N SER A 9 -2.33 5.15 -5.05
CA SER A 9 -2.58 4.40 -3.83
C SER A 9 -3.07 2.99 -4.12
N ARG A 10 -3.99 2.83 -5.09
CA ARG A 10 -4.48 1.51 -5.50
C ARG A 10 -3.36 0.65 -6.08
N LYS A 11 -2.50 1.27 -6.90
CA LYS A 11 -1.35 0.57 -7.49
C LYS A 11 -0.39 0.10 -6.40
N VAL A 12 -0.06 0.95 -5.42
CA VAL A 12 0.82 0.59 -4.30
C VAL A 12 0.23 -0.54 -3.45
N TRP A 13 -1.07 -0.49 -3.14
CA TRP A 13 -1.74 -1.59 -2.43
C TRP A 13 -1.60 -2.92 -3.18
N ASN A 14 -1.91 -2.91 -4.48
CA ASN A 14 -1.86 -4.12 -5.31
C ASN A 14 -0.43 -4.63 -5.48
N LEU A 15 0.55 -3.75 -5.69
CA LEU A 15 1.97 -4.13 -5.79
C LEU A 15 2.46 -4.76 -4.48
N ALA A 16 2.14 -4.16 -3.33
CA ALA A 16 2.55 -4.69 -2.03
C ALA A 16 1.89 -6.03 -1.71
N LEU A 17 0.61 -6.20 -2.07
CA LEU A 17 -0.08 -7.47 -1.91
C LEU A 17 0.52 -8.56 -2.82
N ALA A 18 0.84 -8.23 -4.07
CA ALA A 18 1.47 -9.16 -5.00
C ALA A 18 2.88 -9.57 -4.52
N GLU A 19 3.69 -8.61 -4.06
CA GLU A 19 5.02 -8.91 -3.51
C GLU A 19 4.92 -9.80 -2.26
N GLN A 20 3.91 -9.59 -1.42
CA GLN A 20 3.67 -10.44 -0.26
C GLN A 20 3.25 -11.87 -0.64
N GLN A 21 2.40 -12.01 -1.66
CA GLN A 21 2.04 -13.32 -2.21
C GLN A 21 3.26 -14.04 -2.77
N ALA A 22 4.06 -13.37 -3.60
CA ALA A 22 5.30 -13.91 -4.15
C ALA A 22 6.31 -14.29 -3.06
N ARG A 23 6.40 -13.50 -1.98
CA ARG A 23 7.22 -13.86 -0.80
C ARG A 23 6.73 -15.13 -0.13
N ARG A 24 5.42 -15.25 0.08
CA ARG A 24 4.82 -16.46 0.66
C ARG A 24 5.07 -17.69 -0.21
N GLU A 25 4.94 -17.56 -1.53
CA GLU A 25 5.24 -18.63 -2.49
C GLU A 25 6.71 -19.07 -2.43
N ARG A 26 7.63 -18.13 -2.21
CA ARG A 26 9.06 -18.40 -1.99
C ARG A 26 9.38 -18.95 -0.58
N GLY A 27 8.38 -19.21 0.26
CA GLY A 27 8.57 -19.65 1.65
C GLY A 27 9.14 -18.57 2.58
N ALA A 28 9.15 -17.30 2.16
CA ALA A 28 9.65 -16.21 2.97
C ALA A 28 8.61 -15.77 4.02
N LYS A 29 9.11 -15.23 5.13
CA LYS A 29 8.27 -14.69 6.21
C LYS A 29 7.49 -13.45 5.75
N TYR A 30 6.34 -13.24 6.39
CA TYR A 30 5.51 -12.06 6.24
C TYR A 30 6.34 -10.77 6.38
N ALA A 31 6.28 -9.89 5.38
CA ALA A 31 6.87 -8.57 5.45
C ALA A 31 5.94 -7.61 6.19
N GLY A 32 6.32 -7.10 7.36
CA GLY A 32 5.57 -6.05 8.05
C GLY A 32 5.74 -4.66 7.43
N TYR A 33 5.05 -3.66 7.99
CA TYR A 33 5.05 -2.25 7.52
C TYR A 33 6.45 -1.71 7.16
N VAL A 34 7.45 -1.90 8.03
CA VAL A 34 8.81 -1.37 7.82
C VAL A 34 9.42 -1.90 6.51
N THR A 35 9.18 -3.17 6.18
CA THR A 35 9.68 -3.77 4.93
C THR A 35 8.88 -3.26 3.74
N MET A 36 7.56 -3.17 3.85
CA MET A 36 6.70 -2.63 2.78
C MET A 36 7.02 -1.16 2.48
N ALA A 37 7.35 -0.36 3.50
CA ALA A 37 7.76 1.03 3.32
C ALA A 37 9.06 1.16 2.50
N LYS A 38 9.98 0.19 2.61
CA LYS A 38 11.17 0.13 1.75
C LYS A 38 10.80 -0.14 0.28
N TRP A 39 9.80 -1.00 0.02
CA TRP A 39 9.30 -1.23 -1.34
C TRP A 39 8.72 0.04 -1.94
N VAL A 40 7.92 0.79 -1.17
CA VAL A 40 7.38 2.09 -1.63
C VAL A 40 8.50 3.04 -2.03
N THR A 41 9.56 3.15 -1.22
CA THR A 41 10.73 3.97 -1.56
C THR A 41 11.42 3.48 -2.84
N ALA A 42 11.54 2.16 -3.04
CA ALA A 42 12.12 1.60 -4.25
C ALA A 42 11.26 1.90 -5.48
N TRP A 43 9.93 1.71 -5.41
CA TRP A 43 9.02 1.99 -6.52
C TRP A 43 8.98 3.48 -6.87
N ARG A 44 9.05 4.39 -5.89
CA ARG A 44 9.16 5.83 -6.19
C ARG A 44 10.42 6.20 -6.98
N LYS A 45 11.49 5.39 -6.89
CA LYS A 45 12.74 5.57 -7.62
C LYS A 45 12.79 4.80 -8.94
N ALA A 46 11.89 3.84 -9.14
CA ALA A 46 11.87 3.00 -10.33
C ALA A 46 11.19 3.73 -11.49
N THR A 47 11.82 3.69 -12.67
CA THR A 47 11.35 4.40 -13.87
C THR A 47 9.92 4.01 -14.26
N GLU A 48 9.57 2.73 -14.14
CA GLU A 48 8.23 2.21 -14.46
C GLU A 48 7.12 2.72 -13.53
N THR A 49 7.48 3.19 -12.34
CA THR A 49 6.54 3.69 -11.33
C THR A 49 6.90 5.09 -10.84
N ALA A 50 7.63 5.85 -11.66
CA ALA A 50 8.10 7.19 -11.33
C ALA A 50 6.94 8.17 -11.02
N TYR A 51 5.75 7.96 -11.59
CA TYR A 51 4.55 8.75 -11.27
C TYR A 51 4.10 8.63 -9.81
N LEU A 52 4.56 7.61 -9.07
CA LEU A 52 4.33 7.51 -7.62
C LEU A 52 5.11 8.59 -6.85
N ALA A 53 6.17 9.17 -7.43
CA ALA A 53 6.92 10.26 -6.82
C ALA A 53 6.08 11.54 -6.69
N GLU A 54 5.08 11.72 -7.57
CA GLU A 54 4.15 12.85 -7.55
C GLU A 54 3.17 12.84 -6.37
N VAL A 55 3.03 11.69 -5.69
CA VAL A 55 2.20 11.55 -4.50
C VAL A 55 3.07 11.71 -3.26
N PRO A 56 2.63 12.47 -2.24
CA PRO A 56 3.37 12.57 -1.00
C PRO A 56 3.65 11.19 -0.39
N VAL A 57 4.89 10.99 0.06
CA VAL A 57 5.35 9.68 0.55
C VAL A 57 4.52 9.16 1.73
N HIS A 58 4.02 10.05 2.59
CA HIS A 58 3.19 9.69 3.73
C HIS A 58 1.85 9.06 3.29
N VAL A 59 1.26 9.50 2.18
CA VAL A 59 0.03 8.89 1.63
C VAL A 59 0.32 7.45 1.23
N LEU A 60 1.40 7.21 0.49
CA LEU A 60 1.77 5.86 0.05
C LEU A 60 2.17 4.95 1.22
N GLN A 61 2.85 5.50 2.24
CA GLN A 61 3.14 4.79 3.48
C GLN A 61 1.86 4.43 4.25
N ASN A 62 0.85 5.30 4.25
CA ASN A 62 -0.42 5.00 4.90
C ASN A 62 -1.17 3.87 4.18
N VAL A 63 -1.06 3.77 2.85
CA VAL A 63 -1.60 2.63 2.08
C VAL A 63 -1.00 1.31 2.57
N VAL A 64 0.33 1.22 2.67
CA VAL A 64 0.98 -0.02 3.12
C VAL A 64 0.76 -0.28 4.62
N ARG A 65 0.55 0.76 5.43
CA ARG A 65 0.12 0.61 6.83
C ARG A 65 -1.29 0.03 6.94
N ALA A 66 -2.22 0.48 6.11
CA ALA A 66 -3.55 -0.08 6.04
C ALA A 66 -3.53 -1.55 5.57
N LEU A 67 -2.62 -1.89 4.64
CA LEU A 67 -2.41 -3.27 4.21
C LEU A 67 -1.86 -4.14 5.34
N ASP A 68 -0.87 -3.63 6.07
CA ASP A 68 -0.30 -4.31 7.24
C ASP A 68 -1.39 -4.55 8.31
N GLY A 69 -2.21 -3.55 8.62
CA GLY A 69 -3.35 -3.71 9.53
C GLY A 69 -4.38 -4.74 9.06
N ALA A 70 -4.64 -4.84 7.75
CA ALA A 70 -5.51 -5.87 7.19
C ALA A 70 -4.92 -7.28 7.37
N PHE A 71 -3.60 -7.43 7.23
CA PHE A 71 -2.92 -8.68 7.54
C PHE A 71 -2.91 -9.00 9.03
N GLN A 72 -2.70 -8.02 9.92
CA GLN A 72 -2.79 -8.22 11.36
C GLN A 72 -4.15 -8.77 11.76
N ARG A 73 -5.24 -8.18 11.24
CA ARG A 73 -6.61 -8.70 11.43
C ARG A 73 -6.82 -10.11 10.90
N PHE A 74 -6.18 -10.45 9.78
CA PHE A 74 -6.19 -11.81 9.26
C PHE A 74 -5.47 -12.78 10.21
N PHE A 75 -4.33 -12.38 10.79
CA PHE A 75 -3.60 -13.20 11.77
C PHE A 75 -4.34 -13.35 13.10
N THR A 76 -5.06 -12.31 13.56
CA THR A 76 -5.91 -12.39 14.77
C THR A 76 -7.24 -13.11 14.52
N LYS A 77 -7.50 -13.59 13.29
CA LYS A 77 -8.77 -14.21 12.85
C LYS A 77 -9.99 -13.28 12.96
N GLU A 78 -9.78 -11.98 13.13
CA GLU A 78 -10.82 -10.94 13.16
C GLU A 78 -11.14 -10.39 11.77
N GLY A 79 -10.39 -10.81 10.74
CA GLY A 79 -10.57 -10.38 9.37
C GLY A 79 -10.18 -11.44 8.35
N GLY A 80 -10.55 -11.20 7.10
CA GLY A 80 -10.18 -12.05 5.96
C GLY A 80 -8.83 -11.68 5.36
N TYR A 81 -8.29 -12.58 4.53
CA TYR A 81 -7.06 -12.33 3.79
C TYR A 81 -7.21 -11.09 2.89
N PRO A 82 -6.23 -10.17 2.86
CA PRO A 82 -6.31 -8.97 2.04
C PRO A 82 -6.48 -9.29 0.55
N LYS A 83 -7.37 -8.55 -0.13
CA LYS A 83 -7.67 -8.74 -1.56
C LYS A 83 -7.15 -7.57 -2.39
N PHE A 84 -6.93 -7.85 -3.69
CA PHE A 84 -6.62 -6.81 -4.67
C PHE A 84 -7.77 -5.79 -4.75
N LYS A 85 -7.42 -4.51 -4.82
CA LYS A 85 -8.37 -3.40 -4.88
C LYS A 85 -8.72 -3.07 -6.32
N ARG A 86 -10.03 -2.95 -6.59
CA ARG A 86 -10.60 -2.52 -7.87
C ARG A 86 -10.65 -0.99 -7.96
N ARG A 87 -10.97 -0.47 -9.15
CA ARG A 87 -11.17 0.97 -9.34
C ARG A 87 -12.38 1.42 -8.51
N GLY A 88 -12.23 2.45 -7.70
CA GLY A 88 -13.30 2.98 -6.85
C GLY A 88 -13.39 2.34 -5.47
N ASP A 89 -12.61 1.29 -5.18
CA ASP A 89 -12.55 0.76 -3.83
C ASP A 89 -11.91 1.78 -2.88
N PRO A 90 -12.52 2.04 -1.71
CA PRO A 90 -11.88 2.83 -0.69
C PRO A 90 -10.63 2.09 -0.23
N ILE A 91 -9.51 2.76 -0.42
CA ILE A 91 -8.27 2.49 0.29
C ILE A 91 -8.50 3.26 1.58
N GLY A 92 -8.43 2.62 2.73
CA GLY A 92 -8.75 3.20 4.04
C GLY A 92 -7.86 4.38 4.49
N LEU A 93 -7.30 5.13 3.54
CA LEU A 93 -6.81 6.49 3.66
C LEU A 93 -7.91 7.32 4.31
N ARG A 94 -7.63 7.81 5.51
CA ARG A 94 -8.50 8.76 6.19
C ARG A 94 -8.16 10.14 5.65
N GLU A 95 -9.17 10.99 5.47
CA GLU A 95 -9.01 12.36 4.95
C GLU A 95 -8.02 13.21 5.78
N THR A 96 -7.77 12.81 7.03
CA THR A 96 -6.79 13.42 7.93
C THR A 96 -5.34 13.35 7.44
N ASP A 97 -4.99 12.41 6.55
CA ASP A 97 -3.65 12.28 5.99
C ASP A 97 -3.38 13.24 4.80
N VAL A 98 -4.40 13.96 4.33
CA VAL A 98 -4.32 14.92 3.20
C VAL A 98 -4.13 16.37 3.69
N LYS A 99 -4.32 16.64 4.99
CA LYS A 99 -4.43 18.00 5.54
C LYS A 99 -3.10 18.71 5.84
N CYS A 100 -1.95 18.15 5.46
CA CYS A 100 -0.63 18.76 5.74
C CYS A 100 -0.08 19.69 4.65
N PHE A 101 -0.90 20.12 3.67
CA PHE A 101 -0.50 21.17 2.73
C PHE A 101 -1.66 22.14 2.48
N SER A 102 -1.80 23.12 3.38
CA SER A 102 -2.30 24.45 3.07
C SER A 102 -1.16 25.45 3.29
#